data_AF-A0A2M7CN52-F1
#
_entry.id   AF-A0A2M7CN52-F1
#
_cell.length_a   1.000
_cell.length_b   1.000
_cell.length_c   1.000
_cell.angle_alpha   90.00
_cell.angle_beta   90.00
_cell.angle_gamma   90.00
#
_symmetry.space_group_name_H-M   'P 1'
#
loop_
_entity.id
_entity.type
_entity.pdbx_description
1 polymer ?
#
loop_
_entity_poly.entity_id
_entity_poly.type
_entity_poly.pdbx_seq_one_letter_code
_entity_poly.pdbx_strand_id
1 'polypeptide(L)'
;RDVGNAAGLPQIPDIGENACRVSEEGCAIKTSEDQVILEDLALAVEGSADVKAWAAWLGKHLFPSDETWQKELNARLCLVTDDTLSFLLETATEITARIQLEDKTKTVKSGALWYEESLPAETILAGLVMATTIKNKEGKVTEPEEVFAMVKKLSENTILQFGGNATVGRGLCRAILVG
;
A
#
# COMPACT_ATOMS: atom_id res chain seq x y z
N ARG A 1 -10.29 -19.56 5.73
CA ARG A 1 -9.37 -20.52 6.38
C ARG A 1 -8.50 -19.68 7.30
N ASP A 2 -8.94 -19.48 8.54
CA ASP A 2 -8.29 -18.58 9.49
C ASP A 2 -6.85 -19.03 9.75
N VAL A 3 -5.91 -18.15 9.43
CA VAL A 3 -4.54 -18.24 9.92
C VAL A 3 -4.58 -17.94 11.42
N GLY A 4 -4.32 -18.98 12.21
CA GLY A 4 -4.46 -19.07 13.66
C GLY A 4 -4.27 -17.78 14.48
N ASN A 5 -5.16 -17.62 15.47
CA ASN A 5 -5.10 -16.71 16.62
C ASN A 5 -4.45 -15.34 16.35
N ALA A 6 -5.28 -14.41 15.87
CA ALA A 6 -5.00 -12.97 15.71
C ALA A 6 -4.75 -12.25 17.05
N ALA A 7 -3.81 -12.73 17.87
CA ALA A 7 -3.47 -12.09 19.13
C ALA A 7 -2.87 -10.70 18.85
N GLY A 8 -3.66 -9.65 19.09
CA GLY A 8 -3.24 -8.26 18.97
C GLY A 8 -3.69 -7.51 17.71
N LEU A 9 -4.52 -8.10 16.84
CA LEU A 9 -5.19 -7.34 15.79
C LEU A 9 -6.38 -6.55 16.37
N PRO A 10 -6.61 -5.30 15.91
CA PRO A 10 -7.83 -4.58 16.24
C PRO A 10 -9.08 -5.26 15.69
N GLN A 11 -10.23 -4.93 16.26
CA GLN A 11 -11.52 -5.42 15.77
C GLN A 11 -11.78 -4.87 14.36
N ILE A 12 -12.33 -5.69 13.46
CA ILE A 12 -12.74 -5.23 12.13
C ILE A 12 -13.95 -4.29 12.30
N PRO A 13 -13.89 -3.02 11.85
CA PRO A 13 -15.01 -2.10 11.98
C PRO A 13 -16.16 -2.53 11.06
N ASP A 14 -17.39 -2.34 11.52
CA ASP A 14 -18.58 -2.49 10.67
C ASP A 14 -18.80 -1.22 9.82
N ILE A 15 -19.31 -1.41 8.60
CA ILE A 15 -19.53 -0.32 7.65
C ILE A 15 -20.81 -0.56 6.82
N GLY A 16 -21.66 0.47 6.79
CA GLY A 16 -22.86 0.48 5.95
C GLY A 16 -22.55 0.90 4.51
N GLU A 17 -23.52 0.70 3.62
CA GLU A 17 -23.44 1.17 2.24
C GLU A 17 -23.28 2.70 2.18
N ASN A 18 -22.55 3.20 1.17
CA ASN A 18 -22.30 4.63 0.93
C ASN A 18 -21.71 5.40 2.13
N ALA A 19 -21.01 4.72 3.03
CA ALA A 19 -20.38 5.31 4.19
C ALA A 19 -18.84 5.19 4.13
N CYS A 20 -18.17 6.08 4.87
CA CYS A 20 -16.75 6.01 5.19
C CYS A 20 -16.60 6.06 6.71
N ARG A 21 -15.75 5.19 7.28
CA ARG A 21 -15.36 5.26 8.70
C ARG A 21 -13.96 5.85 8.81
N VAL A 22 -13.78 6.84 9.67
CA VAL A 22 -12.48 7.51 9.90
C VAL A 22 -12.10 7.45 11.37
N SER A 23 -10.85 7.81 11.69
CA SER A 23 -10.42 7.99 13.07
C SER A 23 -11.31 9.01 13.81
N GLU A 24 -11.71 8.69 15.04
CA GLU A 24 -12.49 9.59 15.91
C GLU A 24 -11.66 10.78 16.44
N GLU A 25 -10.33 10.76 16.36
CA GLU A 25 -9.43 11.80 16.90
C GLU A 25 -9.05 12.89 15.87
N GLY A 26 -9.87 13.07 14.85
CA GLY A 26 -9.66 14.05 13.79
C GLY A 26 -9.27 13.39 12.47
N CYS A 27 -9.80 13.95 11.39
CA CYS A 27 -9.67 13.42 10.04
C CYS A 27 -9.28 14.55 9.10
N ALA A 28 -8.11 14.45 8.46
CA ALA A 28 -7.58 15.46 7.56
C ALA A 28 -8.27 15.44 6.18
N ILE A 29 -9.01 14.38 5.87
CA ILE A 29 -9.71 14.19 4.58
C ILE A 29 -11.22 14.45 4.67
N LYS A 30 -11.71 14.85 5.84
CA LYS A 30 -13.12 15.19 6.07
C LYS A 30 -13.41 16.62 5.60
N THR A 31 -14.44 16.79 4.77
CA THR A 31 -14.91 18.10 4.29
C THR A 31 -15.75 18.81 5.35
N SER A 32 -16.09 20.08 5.10
CA SER A 32 -17.01 20.86 5.95
C SER A 32 -18.45 20.35 5.94
N GLU A 33 -18.81 19.47 5.00
CA GLU A 33 -20.15 18.88 4.85
C GLU A 33 -20.25 17.48 5.48
N ASP A 34 -19.30 17.13 6.35
CA ASP A 34 -19.20 15.81 6.99
C ASP A 34 -19.07 14.64 6.00
N GLN A 35 -18.34 14.87 4.90
CA GLN A 35 -18.09 13.87 3.86
C GLN A 35 -16.59 13.61 3.66
N VAL A 36 -16.27 12.47 3.07
CA VAL A 36 -14.97 12.19 2.43
C VAL A 36 -15.23 12.04 0.94
N ILE A 37 -14.45 12.73 0.12
CA ILE A 37 -14.57 12.69 -1.33
C ILE A 37 -13.40 11.86 -1.88
N LEU A 38 -13.70 10.70 -2.46
CA LEU A 38 -12.74 9.85 -3.16
C LEU A 38 -13.08 9.88 -4.64
N GLU A 39 -12.26 10.55 -5.46
CA GLU A 39 -12.59 10.87 -6.86
C GLU A 39 -13.96 11.58 -6.99
N ASP A 40 -14.96 10.93 -7.59
CA ASP A 40 -16.33 11.42 -7.75
C ASP A 40 -17.31 10.86 -6.70
N LEU A 41 -16.82 10.06 -5.75
CA LEU A 41 -17.61 9.44 -4.70
C LEU A 41 -17.64 10.33 -3.45
N ALA A 42 -18.82 10.86 -3.11
CA ALA A 42 -19.07 11.54 -1.85
C ALA A 42 -19.62 10.55 -0.81
N LEU A 43 -18.81 10.23 0.20
CA LEU A 43 -19.14 9.25 1.24
C LEU A 43 -19.46 9.95 2.56
N ALA A 44 -20.56 9.57 3.21
CA ALA A 44 -20.91 10.09 4.53
C ALA A 44 -19.92 9.59 5.59
N VAL A 45 -19.41 10.50 6.43
CA VAL A 45 -18.35 10.18 7.39
C VAL A 45 -18.90 9.90 8.77
N GLU A 46 -18.46 8.80 9.37
CA GLU A 46 -18.65 8.51 10.78
C GLU A 46 -17.32 8.17 11.47
N GLY A 47 -17.13 8.70 12.68
CA GLY A 47 -15.95 8.38 13.49
C GLY A 47 -16.02 6.95 14.03
N SER A 48 -14.87 6.27 14.06
CA SER A 48 -14.75 4.89 14.55
C SER A 48 -13.49 4.70 15.39
N ALA A 49 -13.69 4.23 16.63
CA ALA A 49 -12.60 3.81 17.52
C ALA A 49 -11.82 2.61 16.95
N ASP A 50 -12.48 1.73 16.20
CA ASP A 50 -11.84 0.57 15.56
C ASP A 50 -10.92 1.03 14.42
N VAL A 51 -11.34 2.00 13.58
CA VAL A 51 -10.46 2.58 12.54
C VAL A 51 -9.25 3.25 13.17
N LYS A 52 -9.43 3.97 14.29
CA LYS A 52 -8.31 4.54 15.06
C LYS A 52 -7.35 3.46 15.56
N ALA A 53 -7.88 2.35 16.08
CA ALA A 53 -7.07 1.23 16.55
C ALA A 53 -6.28 0.58 15.39
N TRP A 54 -6.91 0.42 14.22
CA TRP A 54 -6.25 -0.02 12.99
C TRP A 54 -5.15 0.92 12.53
N ALA A 55 -5.41 2.23 12.49
CA ALA A 55 -4.39 3.22 12.15
C ALA A 55 -3.19 3.16 13.12
N ALA A 56 -3.44 3.03 14.42
CA ALA A 56 -2.37 2.90 15.41
C ALA A 56 -1.58 1.59 15.23
N TRP A 57 -2.27 0.48 14.94
CA TRP A 57 -1.64 -0.80 14.69
C TRP A 57 -0.80 -0.78 13.41
N LEU A 58 -1.38 -0.35 12.29
CA LEU A 58 -0.68 -0.20 11.01
C LEU A 58 0.50 0.77 11.12
N GLY A 59 0.30 1.91 11.79
CA GLY A 59 1.34 2.91 12.01
C GLY A 59 2.57 2.33 12.69
N LYS A 60 2.39 1.54 13.76
CA LYS A 60 3.52 0.90 14.46
C LYS A 60 4.28 -0.11 13.60
N HIS A 61 3.58 -0.82 12.71
CA HIS A 61 4.22 -1.86 11.88
C HIS A 61 4.85 -1.29 10.60
N LEU A 62 4.22 -0.28 9.99
CA LEU A 62 4.70 0.37 8.77
C LEU A 62 5.73 1.46 9.06
N PHE A 63 5.65 2.11 10.21
CA PHE A 63 6.44 3.30 10.56
C PHE A 63 6.98 3.23 12.01
N PRO A 64 7.66 2.14 12.43
CA PRO A 64 7.97 1.87 13.84
C PRO A 64 8.75 2.97 14.56
N SER A 65 9.55 3.76 13.83
CA SER A 65 10.38 4.84 14.37
C SER A 65 10.03 6.22 13.80
N ASP A 66 8.86 6.35 13.14
CA ASP A 66 8.46 7.58 12.47
C ASP A 66 7.08 8.03 12.93
N GLU A 67 7.06 8.74 14.06
CA GLU A 67 5.84 9.27 14.69
C GLU A 67 5.07 10.22 13.78
N THR A 68 5.78 10.93 12.87
CA THR A 68 5.14 11.84 11.92
C THR A 68 4.28 11.04 10.95
N TRP A 69 4.83 9.99 10.36
CA TRP A 69 4.07 9.12 9.45
C TRP A 69 2.99 8.30 10.16
N GLN A 70 3.20 7.90 11.42
CA GLN A 70 2.13 7.28 12.22
C GLN A 70 0.92 8.23 12.38
N LYS A 71 1.19 9.51 12.64
CA LYS A 71 0.16 10.55 12.77
C LYS A 71 -0.54 10.83 11.44
N GLU A 72 0.21 10.97 10.34
CA GLU A 72 -0.37 11.19 9.02
C GLU A 72 -1.26 10.03 8.59
N LEU A 73 -0.83 8.78 8.83
CA LEU A 73 -1.67 7.60 8.58
C LEU A 73 -2.97 7.65 9.39
N ASN A 74 -2.90 7.96 10.68
CA ASN A 74 -4.10 8.07 11.52
C ASN A 74 -5.07 9.16 11.02
N ALA A 75 -4.54 10.30 10.60
CA ALA A 75 -5.35 11.42 10.12
C ALA A 75 -6.01 11.16 8.75
N ARG A 76 -5.52 10.19 7.97
CA ARG A 76 -5.93 9.97 6.56
C ARG A 76 -6.50 8.58 6.28
N LEU A 77 -6.48 7.66 7.24
CA LEU A 77 -7.10 6.35 7.08
C LEU A 77 -8.64 6.47 7.06
N CYS A 78 -9.25 6.08 5.94
CA CYS A 78 -10.68 5.86 5.82
C CYS A 78 -10.92 4.38 5.47
N LEU A 79 -11.84 3.75 6.18
CA LEU A 79 -12.43 2.47 5.80
C LEU A 79 -13.65 2.75 4.91
N VAL A 80 -13.73 2.02 3.80
CA VAL A 80 -14.85 2.01 2.86
C VAL A 80 -15.37 0.58 2.69
N THR A 81 -16.50 0.41 2.01
CA THR A 81 -17.01 -0.92 1.67
C THR A 81 -16.12 -1.61 0.63
N ASP A 82 -16.21 -2.94 0.56
CA ASP A 82 -15.49 -3.74 -0.44
C ASP A 82 -15.84 -3.30 -1.87
N ASP A 83 -17.11 -2.95 -2.13
CA ASP A 83 -17.56 -2.47 -3.44
C ASP A 83 -16.93 -1.13 -3.81
N THR A 84 -16.88 -0.18 -2.87
CA THR A 84 -16.22 1.12 -3.08
C THR A 84 -14.71 0.93 -3.31
N LEU A 85 -14.05 0.10 -2.50
CA LEU A 85 -12.63 -0.17 -2.70
C LEU A 85 -12.37 -0.87 -4.05
N SER A 86 -13.18 -1.85 -4.43
CA SER A 86 -13.06 -2.56 -5.70
C SER A 86 -13.21 -1.61 -6.88
N PHE A 87 -14.21 -0.72 -6.84
CA PHE A 87 -14.39 0.31 -7.85
C PHE A 87 -13.18 1.23 -7.98
N LEU A 88 -12.62 1.69 -6.85
CA LEU A 88 -11.42 2.55 -6.87
C LEU A 88 -10.19 1.80 -7.38
N LEU A 89 -10.02 0.52 -7.04
CA LEU A 89 -8.92 -0.29 -7.54
C LEU A 89 -8.98 -0.52 -9.05
N GLU A 90 -10.17 -0.49 -9.65
CA GLU A 90 -10.36 -0.62 -11.10
C GLU A 90 -10.26 0.71 -11.85
N THR A 91 -10.58 1.83 -11.20
CA THR A 91 -10.77 3.12 -11.89
C THR A 91 -9.80 4.23 -11.48
N ALA A 92 -9.19 4.15 -10.29
CA ALA A 92 -8.34 5.20 -9.72
C ALA A 92 -6.83 4.90 -9.80
N THR A 93 -6.42 3.97 -10.68
CA THR A 93 -5.00 3.74 -10.99
C THR A 93 -4.46 4.81 -11.94
N GLU A 94 -3.15 5.07 -11.88
CA GLU A 94 -2.53 6.07 -12.75
C GLU A 94 -2.43 5.55 -14.20
N ILE A 95 -3.15 6.17 -15.13
CA ILE A 95 -3.04 5.90 -16.56
C ILE A 95 -2.23 6.99 -17.25
N THR A 96 -1.03 6.66 -17.73
CA THR A 96 -0.13 7.60 -18.41
C THR A 96 -0.03 7.29 -19.91
N ALA A 97 -0.37 8.27 -20.75
CA ALA A 97 -0.07 8.21 -22.18
C ALA A 97 1.42 8.48 -22.43
N ARG A 98 2.10 7.59 -23.17
CA ARG A 98 3.51 7.73 -23.53
C ARG A 98 3.70 7.72 -25.03
N ILE A 99 4.67 8.51 -25.47
CA ILE A 99 5.02 8.65 -26.89
C ILE A 99 6.52 8.50 -27.12
N GLN A 100 6.87 8.09 -28.33
CA GLN A 100 8.23 8.28 -28.85
C GLN A 100 8.23 9.39 -29.90
N LEU A 101 9.13 10.36 -29.75
CA LEU A 101 9.33 11.40 -30.76
C LEU A 101 10.34 10.94 -31.82
N GLU A 102 10.10 11.36 -33.06
CA GLU A 102 11.08 11.31 -34.14
C GLU A 102 12.04 12.50 -33.99
N ASP A 103 13.34 12.23 -33.94
CA ASP A 103 14.34 13.21 -33.49
C ASP A 103 14.46 14.41 -34.42
N LYS A 104 14.31 14.19 -35.74
CA LYS A 104 14.48 15.23 -36.76
C LYS A 104 13.27 16.15 -36.87
N THR A 105 12.07 15.58 -36.83
CA THR A 105 10.82 16.33 -37.07
C THR A 105 10.18 16.83 -35.78
N LYS A 106 10.59 16.29 -34.62
CA LYS A 106 9.95 16.55 -33.31
C LYS A 106 8.46 16.24 -33.28
N THR A 107 8.03 15.30 -34.13
CA THR A 107 6.68 14.76 -34.17
C THR A 107 6.65 13.37 -33.57
N VAL A 108 5.47 12.88 -33.17
CA VAL A 108 5.31 11.49 -32.71
C VAL A 108 5.67 10.54 -33.85
N LYS A 109 6.50 9.54 -33.55
CA LYS A 109 6.82 8.46 -34.47
C LYS A 109 5.57 7.60 -34.72
N SER A 110 5.33 7.23 -35.97
CA SER A 110 4.16 6.42 -36.32
C SER A 110 4.11 5.12 -35.50
N GLY A 111 2.95 4.84 -34.88
CA GLY A 111 2.73 3.66 -34.04
C GLY A 111 3.36 3.72 -32.65
N ALA A 112 3.97 4.84 -32.25
CA ALA A 112 4.64 4.99 -30.96
C ALA A 112 3.85 5.83 -29.96
N LEU A 113 2.54 5.54 -29.82
CA LEU A 113 1.68 6.01 -28.75
C LEU A 113 1.14 4.79 -28.02
N TRP A 114 1.28 4.75 -26.70
CA TRP A 114 0.74 3.68 -25.86
C TRP A 114 0.33 4.24 -24.50
N TYR A 115 -0.44 3.45 -23.75
CA TYR A 115 -0.85 3.76 -22.40
C TYR A 115 -0.19 2.78 -21.44
N GLU A 116 0.27 3.28 -20.30
CA GLU A 116 0.79 2.50 -19.18
C GLU A 116 -0.09 2.75 -17.96
N GLU A 117 -0.48 1.67 -17.29
CA GLU A 117 -1.13 1.71 -15.98
C GLU A 117 -0.06 1.53 -14.89
N SER A 118 -0.19 2.26 -13.80
CA SER A 118 0.71 2.17 -12.65
C SER A 118 -0.05 2.24 -11.34
N LEU A 119 0.40 1.43 -10.39
CA LEU A 119 -0.08 1.50 -9.02
C LEU A 119 0.29 2.87 -8.43
N PRO A 120 -0.64 3.60 -7.80
CA PRO A 120 -0.35 4.89 -7.21
C PRO A 120 0.78 4.83 -6.18
N ALA A 121 1.50 5.94 -6.06
CA ALA A 121 2.44 6.13 -4.95
C ALA A 121 1.70 5.98 -3.61
N GLU A 122 2.45 5.60 -2.57
CA GLU A 122 1.92 5.38 -1.20
C GLU A 122 0.98 4.16 -1.05
N THR A 123 0.82 3.34 -2.09
CA THR A 123 0.11 2.06 -1.96
C THR A 123 0.88 1.09 -1.06
N ILE A 124 0.18 0.47 -0.12
CA ILE A 124 0.70 -0.57 0.78
C ILE A 124 0.28 -1.93 0.24
N LEU A 125 1.26 -2.77 -0.09
CA LEU A 125 1.06 -4.18 -0.45
C LEU A 125 1.55 -5.07 0.68
N ALA A 126 0.83 -6.17 0.92
CA ALA A 126 1.19 -7.17 1.92
C ALA A 126 1.14 -8.57 1.33
N GLY A 127 1.99 -9.46 1.83
CA GLY A 127 2.06 -10.86 1.40
C GLY A 127 2.75 -11.73 2.44
N LEU A 128 2.55 -13.04 2.34
CA LEU A 128 3.17 -14.01 3.22
C LEU A 128 4.50 -14.49 2.64
N VAL A 129 5.56 -14.48 3.45
CA VAL A 129 6.87 -15.05 3.12
C VAL A 129 7.09 -16.29 3.98
N MET A 130 7.46 -17.40 3.36
CA MET A 130 7.72 -18.67 4.05
C MET A 130 9.13 -19.16 3.71
N ALA A 131 9.85 -19.65 4.71
CA ALA A 131 11.16 -20.27 4.55
C ALA A 131 11.14 -21.68 5.14
N THR A 132 11.93 -22.58 4.55
CA THR A 132 12.12 -23.96 5.00
C THR A 132 13.61 -24.27 5.01
N THR A 133 14.03 -25.25 5.81
CA THR A 133 15.42 -25.69 5.85
C THR A 133 15.85 -26.23 4.48
N ILE A 134 16.95 -25.69 3.94
CA ILE A 134 17.52 -26.13 2.67
C ILE A 134 18.94 -26.65 2.85
N LYS A 135 19.32 -27.66 2.06
CA LYS A 135 20.69 -28.18 2.01
C LYS A 135 21.26 -27.97 0.62
N ASN A 136 22.40 -27.28 0.52
CA ASN A 136 23.06 -27.03 -0.76
C ASN A 136 23.84 -28.28 -1.24
N LYS A 137 24.39 -28.22 -2.46
CA LYS A 137 25.16 -29.33 -3.08
C LYS A 137 26.44 -29.70 -2.30
N GLU A 138 26.97 -28.76 -1.51
CA GLU A 138 28.18 -28.93 -0.69
C GLU A 138 27.85 -29.45 0.71
N GLY A 139 26.56 -29.68 1.00
CA GLY A 139 26.10 -30.21 2.27
C GLY A 139 25.85 -29.15 3.36
N LYS A 140 26.06 -27.86 3.06
CA LYS A 140 25.70 -26.76 3.98
C LYS A 140 24.19 -26.72 4.14
N VAL A 141 23.74 -26.71 5.39
CA VAL A 141 22.34 -26.51 5.78
C VAL A 141 22.14 -25.03 6.07
N THR A 142 21.05 -24.46 5.56
CA THR A 142 20.58 -23.11 5.89
C THR A 142 19.21 -23.24 6.54
N GLU A 143 19.09 -22.76 7.77
CA GLU A 143 17.82 -22.77 8.50
C GLU A 143 16.95 -21.55 8.12
N PRO A 144 15.60 -21.63 8.28
CA PRO A 144 14.68 -20.54 7.96
C PRO A 144 15.06 -19.19 8.60
N GLU A 145 15.57 -19.20 9.83
CA GLU A 145 15.96 -18.01 10.58
C GLU A 145 17.10 -17.26 9.90
N GLU A 146 18.05 -17.99 9.29
CA GLU A 146 19.14 -17.38 8.52
C GLU A 146 18.62 -16.69 7.26
N VAL A 147 17.62 -17.30 6.60
CA VAL A 147 16.98 -16.71 5.41
C VAL A 147 16.25 -15.43 5.79
N PHE A 148 15.45 -15.44 6.86
CA PHE A 148 14.74 -14.25 7.32
C PHE A 148 15.68 -13.14 7.78
N ALA A 149 16.77 -13.46 8.48
CA ALA A 149 17.79 -12.49 8.85
C ALA A 149 18.43 -11.83 7.62
N MET A 150 18.69 -12.60 6.56
CA MET A 150 19.21 -12.07 5.30
C MET A 150 18.19 -11.16 4.60
N VAL A 151 16.94 -11.60 4.47
CA VAL A 151 15.88 -10.81 3.84
C VAL A 151 15.67 -9.49 4.59
N LYS A 152 15.60 -9.55 5.93
CA LYS A 152 15.46 -8.38 6.79
C LYS A 152 16.60 -7.39 6.55
N LYS A 153 17.84 -7.84 6.53
CA LYS A 153 19.01 -7.00 6.24
C LYS A 153 18.95 -6.34 4.85
N LEU A 154 18.41 -7.02 3.84
CA LEU A 154 18.27 -6.47 2.49
C LEU A 154 17.13 -5.45 2.38
N SER A 155 16.08 -5.61 3.18
CA SER A 155 14.92 -4.71 3.18
C SER A 155 15.07 -3.51 4.12
N GLU A 156 15.83 -3.64 5.21
CA GLU A 156 15.97 -2.59 6.21
C GLU A 156 16.65 -1.35 5.64
N ASN A 157 16.00 -0.19 5.82
CA ASN A 157 16.50 1.13 5.44
C ASN A 157 16.93 1.27 3.97
N THR A 158 16.42 0.40 3.09
CA THR A 158 16.77 0.37 1.68
C THR A 158 15.52 0.54 0.82
N ILE A 159 15.62 1.42 -0.18
CA ILE A 159 14.60 1.52 -1.24
C ILE A 159 14.90 0.43 -2.26
N LEU A 160 13.92 -0.42 -2.52
CA LEU A 160 13.98 -1.52 -3.47
C LEU A 160 13.24 -1.15 -4.76
N GLN A 161 13.72 -1.70 -5.88
CA GLN A 161 13.08 -1.56 -7.17
C GLN A 161 12.19 -2.78 -7.45
N PHE A 162 10.92 -2.54 -7.74
CA PHE A 162 9.95 -3.54 -8.17
C PHE A 162 9.42 -3.20 -9.57
N GLY A 163 9.13 -4.23 -10.38
CA GLY A 163 8.58 -4.05 -11.71
C GLY A 163 9.54 -3.43 -12.74
N GLY A 164 8.98 -3.00 -13.88
CA GLY A 164 9.70 -2.35 -14.97
C GLY A 164 9.85 -0.83 -14.78
N ASN A 165 10.24 -0.13 -15.84
CA ASN A 165 10.31 1.34 -15.87
C ASN A 165 11.22 1.99 -14.80
N ALA A 166 12.20 1.26 -14.28
CA ALA A 166 13.17 1.76 -13.29
C ALA A 166 13.94 3.00 -13.80
N THR A 167 14.30 3.03 -15.08
CA THR A 167 15.06 4.15 -15.69
C THR A 167 14.27 5.46 -15.79
N VAL A 168 12.95 5.41 -15.58
CA VAL A 168 12.07 6.58 -15.52
C VAL A 168 11.49 6.80 -14.11
N GLY A 169 12.11 6.18 -13.09
CA GLY A 169 11.81 6.44 -11.69
C GLY A 169 10.56 5.76 -11.14
N ARG A 170 10.03 4.74 -11.82
CA ARG A 170 8.87 3.98 -11.35
C ARG A 170 9.29 2.77 -10.51
N GLY A 171 8.44 2.34 -9.58
CA GLY A 171 8.60 1.07 -8.86
C GLY A 171 9.54 1.10 -7.65
N LEU A 172 9.86 2.29 -7.13
CA LEU A 172 10.63 2.42 -5.89
C LEU A 172 9.72 2.16 -4.69
N CYS A 173 10.05 1.15 -3.89
CA CYS A 173 9.27 0.78 -2.71
C CYS A 173 10.17 0.56 -1.49
N ARG A 174 9.63 0.84 -0.31
CA ARG A 174 10.18 0.36 0.96
C ARG A 174 9.57 -0.99 1.28
N ALA A 175 10.39 -1.98 1.62
CA ALA A 175 9.92 -3.29 2.08
C ALA A 175 10.15 -3.45 3.59
N ILE A 176 9.19 -4.06 4.27
CA ILE A 176 9.25 -4.33 5.70
C ILE A 176 8.83 -5.79 5.89
N LEU A 177 9.65 -6.55 6.61
CA LEU A 177 9.28 -7.88 7.07
C LEU A 177 8.72 -7.77 8.49
N VAL A 178 7.48 -8.22 8.67
CA VAL A 178 6.78 -8.22 9.95
C VAL A 178 6.59 -9.67 10.39
N GLY A 179 7.08 -10.01 11.59
CA GLY A 179 7.06 -11.37 12.14
C GLY A 179 8.27 -11.66 13.01
#